data_AF-A0A7X3MLV2-F1
#
_entry.id   AF-A0A7X3MLV2-F1
#
_cell.length_a   1.000
_cell.length_b   1.000
_cell.length_c   1.000
_cell.angle_alpha   90.00
_cell.angle_beta   90.00
_cell.angle_gamma   90.00
#
_symmetry.space_group_name_H-M   'P 1'
#
loop_
_entity.id
_entity.type
_entity.pdbx_description
1 polymer ?
#
loop_
_entity_poly.entity_id
_entity_poly.type
_entity_poly.pdbx_seq_one_letter_code
_entity_poly.pdbx_strand_id
1 'polypeptide(L)'
;MLKILFSQFNKDEKQNIKWLTRCLSLLLLILTVIVAAIPGVLYIMRRADAQVALGNAKSLRMALDAAATEHYGSGKPFRDASAFGGVTEEVWRQVITDSKVSGDFWVLQMDESGYEVQSFYYQEGDFTVTYLREPLTYKVFYQQEFIRTYKR
;
A
#
# COMPACT_ATOMS: atom_id res chain seq x y z
N MET A 1 45.67 24.87 52.24
CA MET A 1 45.91 24.09 51.01
C MET A 1 44.82 23.02 50.77
N LEU A 2 44.53 22.15 51.75
CA LEU A 2 43.55 21.05 51.61
C LEU A 2 42.11 21.49 51.26
N LYS A 3 41.60 22.60 51.83
CA LYS A 3 40.25 23.13 51.53
C LYS A 3 40.08 23.62 50.09
N ILE A 4 41.15 24.12 49.46
CA ILE A 4 41.12 24.63 48.08
C ILE A 4 41.04 23.46 47.11
N LEU A 5 41.82 22.41 47.36
CA LEU A 5 41.78 21.15 46.62
C LEU A 5 40.39 20.49 46.68
N PHE A 6 39.78 20.42 47.87
CA PHE A 6 38.44 19.84 48.05
C PHE A 6 37.33 20.68 47.36
N SER A 7 37.46 22.01 47.39
CA SER A 7 36.55 22.91 46.68
C SER A 7 36.68 22.82 45.15
N GLN A 8 37.90 22.59 44.64
CA GLN A 8 38.13 22.39 43.21
C GLN A 8 37.54 21.05 42.73
N PHE A 9 37.80 19.97 43.47
CA PHE A 9 37.24 18.64 43.17
C PHE A 9 35.70 18.63 43.10
N ASN A 10 35.04 19.27 44.08
CA ASN A 10 33.58 19.36 44.13
C ASN A 10 33.00 20.25 43.02
N LYS A 11 33.77 21.24 42.53
CA LYS A 11 33.36 22.09 41.40
C LYS A 11 33.45 21.33 40.08
N ASP A 12 34.50 20.55 39.89
CA ASP A 12 34.71 19.73 38.69
C ASP A 12 33.70 18.58 38.60
N GLU A 13 33.37 17.92 39.72
CA GLU A 13 32.33 16.88 39.79
C GLU A 13 30.94 17.44 39.45
N LYS A 14 30.56 18.59 40.02
CA LYS A 14 29.31 19.28 39.67
C LYS A 14 29.27 19.71 38.20
N GLN A 15 30.40 20.11 37.63
CA GLN A 15 30.49 20.47 36.22
C GLN A 15 30.33 19.26 35.31
N ASN A 16 30.95 18.12 35.66
CA ASN A 16 30.84 16.86 34.93
C ASN A 16 29.41 16.30 34.97
N ILE A 17 28.73 16.32 36.12
CA ILE A 17 27.33 15.89 36.25
C ILE A 17 26.41 16.78 35.39
N LYS A 18 26.62 18.10 35.40
CA LYS A 18 25.87 19.05 34.55
C LYS A 18 26.11 18.82 33.05
N TRP A 19 27.34 18.48 32.66
CA TRP A 19 27.66 18.16 31.27
C TRP A 19 27.03 16.83 30.84
N LEU A 20 27.13 15.79 31.68
CA LEU A 20 26.50 14.49 31.45
C LEU A 20 24.98 14.60 31.31
N THR A 21 24.32 15.35 32.19
CA THR A 21 22.87 15.58 32.09
C THR A 21 22.50 16.33 30.82
N ARG A 22 23.29 17.31 30.38
CA ARG A 22 23.06 17.99 29.07
C ARG A 22 23.23 17.04 27.90
N CYS A 23 24.29 16.22 27.88
CA CYS A 23 24.49 15.21 26.85
C CYS A 23 23.36 14.18 26.82
N LEU A 24 22.92 13.71 27.99
CA LEU A 24 21.80 12.78 28.12
C LEU A 24 20.49 13.42 27.62
N SER A 25 20.21 14.67 28.00
CA SER A 25 19.03 15.39 27.53
C SER A 25 19.05 15.60 26.01
N LEU A 26 20.22 15.89 25.42
CA LEU A 26 20.36 16.01 23.96
C LEU A 26 20.12 14.67 23.27
N LEU A 27 20.68 13.58 23.79
CA LEU A 27 20.45 12.24 23.25
C LEU A 27 18.97 11.86 23.32
N LEU A 28 18.31 12.13 24.45
CA LEU A 28 16.88 11.89 24.65
C LEU A 28 16.03 12.73 23.68
N LEU A 29 16.41 13.98 23.44
CA LEU A 29 15.73 14.86 22.48
C LEU A 29 15.86 14.31 21.06
N ILE A 30 17.06 13.92 20.64
CA ILE A 30 17.30 13.31 19.32
C ILE A 30 16.46 12.03 19.16
N LEU A 31 16.48 11.15 20.17
CA LEU A 31 15.68 9.93 20.16
C LEU A 31 14.19 10.23 20.02
N THR A 32 13.70 11.24 20.75
CA THR A 32 12.29 11.66 20.70
C THR A 32 11.91 12.14 19.30
N VAL A 33 12.76 12.95 18.66
CA VAL A 33 12.53 13.43 17.28
C VAL A 33 12.47 12.26 16.29
N ILE A 34 13.38 11.29 16.41
CA ILE A 34 13.39 10.10 15.54
C ILE A 34 12.09 9.32 15.72
N VAL A 35 11.68 9.02 16.95
CA VAL A 35 10.44 8.27 17.22
C VAL A 35 9.21 9.02 16.70
N ALA A 36 9.16 10.35 16.87
CA ALA A 36 8.08 11.18 16.35
C ALA A 36 8.01 11.22 14.81
N ALA A 37 9.12 11.00 14.11
CA ALA A 37 9.17 10.99 12.65
C ALA A 37 8.66 9.67 12.02
N ILE A 38 8.68 8.55 12.75
CA ILE A 38 8.32 7.22 12.22
C ILE A 38 6.92 7.20 11.58
N PRO A 39 5.84 7.70 12.22
CA PRO A 39 4.51 7.67 11.62
C PRO A 39 4.43 8.46 10.31
N GLY A 40 5.17 9.58 10.21
CA GLY A 40 5.22 10.40 9.00
C GLY A 40 5.92 9.68 7.84
N VAL A 41 7.05 9.03 8.12
CA VAL A 41 7.78 8.25 7.10
C VAL A 41 6.94 7.08 6.62
N LEU A 42 6.31 6.32 7.53
CA LEU A 42 5.43 5.21 7.18
C LEU A 42 4.25 5.66 6.31
N TYR A 43 3.65 6.82 6.61
CA TYR A 43 2.57 7.37 5.80
C TYR A 43 3.01 7.70 4.37
N ILE A 44 4.20 8.30 4.21
CA ILE A 44 4.74 8.63 2.88
C ILE A 44 5.06 7.36 2.08
N MET A 45 5.67 6.35 2.72
CA MET A 45 5.98 5.08 2.07
C MET A 45 4.70 4.38 1.58
N ARG A 46 3.67 4.27 2.44
CA ARG A 46 2.39 3.68 2.05
C ARG A 46 1.73 4.40 0.88
N ARG A 47 1.90 5.73 0.79
CA ARG A 47 1.39 6.50 -0.34
C ARG A 47 2.15 6.17 -1.64
N ALA A 48 3.46 5.95 -1.57
CA ALA A 48 4.25 5.53 -2.72
C ALA A 48 3.82 4.14 -3.21
N ASP A 49 3.69 3.18 -2.28
CA ASP A 49 3.23 1.82 -2.61
C ASP A 49 1.81 1.82 -3.17
N ALA A 50 0.92 2.66 -2.63
CA ALA A 50 -0.42 2.87 -3.18
C ALA A 50 -0.40 3.39 -4.63
N GLN A 51 0.57 4.23 -5.00
CA GLN A 51 0.72 4.67 -6.40
C GLN A 51 1.20 3.54 -7.31
N VAL A 52 2.05 2.63 -6.82
CA VAL A 52 2.46 1.43 -7.55
C VAL A 52 1.26 0.53 -7.81
N ALA A 53 0.47 0.23 -6.77
CA ALA A 53 -0.75 -0.56 -6.90
C ALA A 53 -1.76 0.07 -7.87
N LEU A 54 -1.89 1.41 -7.86
CA LEU A 54 -2.70 2.14 -8.82
C LEU A 54 -2.18 2.00 -10.26
N GLY A 55 -0.86 2.05 -10.45
CA GLY A 55 -0.22 1.82 -11.75
C GLY A 55 -0.52 0.43 -12.27
N ASN A 56 -0.38 -0.58 -11.42
CA ASN A 56 -0.68 -1.98 -11.75
C ASN A 56 -2.16 -2.17 -12.10
N ALA A 57 -3.08 -1.57 -11.34
CA ALA A 57 -4.51 -1.60 -11.66
C ALA A 57 -4.85 -0.93 -13.02
N LYS A 58 -4.12 0.12 -13.41
CA LYS A 58 -4.29 0.74 -14.74
C LYS A 58 -3.78 -0.16 -15.86
N SER A 59 -2.64 -0.83 -15.65
CA SER A 59 -2.11 -1.85 -16.57
C SER A 59 -3.12 -2.98 -16.75
N LEU A 60 -3.67 -3.46 -15.63
CA LEU A 60 -4.73 -4.47 -15.61
C LEU A 60 -5.95 -4.04 -16.42
N ARG A 61 -6.44 -2.81 -16.25
CA ARG A 61 -7.56 -2.29 -17.06
C ARG A 61 -7.24 -2.35 -18.55
N MET A 62 -6.04 -1.95 -18.96
CA MET A 62 -5.64 -1.98 -20.37
C MET A 62 -5.59 -3.42 -20.90
N ALA A 63 -5.12 -4.38 -20.11
CA ALA A 63 -5.14 -5.79 -20.45
C ALA A 63 -6.58 -6.35 -20.55
N LEU A 64 -7.48 -5.94 -19.64
CA LEU A 64 -8.91 -6.28 -19.71
C LEU A 64 -9.56 -5.75 -20.99
N ASP A 65 -9.33 -4.48 -21.33
CA ASP A 65 -9.87 -3.86 -22.55
C ASP A 65 -9.32 -4.56 -23.83
N ALA A 66 -8.04 -4.96 -23.81
CA ALA A 66 -7.42 -5.71 -24.91
C ALA A 66 -8.02 -7.13 -25.05
N ALA A 67 -8.10 -7.88 -23.95
CA ALA A 67 -8.68 -9.23 -23.93
C ALA A 67 -10.16 -9.21 -24.34
N ALA A 68 -10.92 -8.21 -23.90
CA ALA A 68 -12.30 -8.00 -24.31
C ALA A 68 -12.43 -7.80 -25.83
N THR A 69 -11.57 -6.95 -26.39
CA THR A 69 -11.56 -6.67 -27.84
C THR A 69 -11.24 -7.93 -28.64
N GLU A 70 -10.28 -8.73 -28.20
CA GLU A 70 -9.90 -9.99 -28.85
C GLU A 70 -11.02 -11.05 -28.77
N HIS A 71 -11.65 -11.18 -27.60
CA HIS A 71 -12.75 -12.13 -27.39
C HIS A 71 -14.00 -11.73 -28.18
N TYR A 72 -14.30 -10.43 -28.24
CA TYR A 72 -15.38 -9.91 -29.07
C TYR A 72 -15.13 -10.21 -30.55
N GLY A 73 -13.92 -9.94 -31.06
CA GLY A 73 -13.56 -10.21 -32.45
C GLY A 73 -13.52 -11.69 -32.82
N SER A 74 -13.25 -12.58 -31.87
CA SER A 74 -13.22 -14.04 -32.06
C SER A 74 -14.53 -14.75 -31.72
N GLY A 75 -15.55 -14.02 -31.26
CA GLY A 75 -16.84 -14.59 -30.85
C GLY A 75 -16.77 -15.50 -29.63
N LYS A 76 -15.72 -15.37 -28.81
CA LYS A 76 -15.50 -16.17 -27.61
C LYS A 76 -16.09 -15.48 -26.38
N PRO A 77 -16.62 -16.23 -25.40
CA PRO A 77 -17.15 -15.63 -24.18
C PRO A 77 -16.04 -14.96 -23.36
N PHE A 78 -16.25 -13.69 -23.00
CA PHE A 78 -15.38 -12.95 -22.08
C PHE A 78 -15.86 -13.07 -20.63
N ARG A 79 -17.16 -12.92 -20.42
CA ARG A 79 -17.81 -12.92 -19.11
C ARG A 79 -18.17 -14.33 -18.63
N ASP A 80 -17.83 -14.62 -17.38
CA ASP A 80 -18.35 -15.78 -16.64
C ASP A 80 -18.58 -15.39 -15.19
N ALA A 81 -19.84 -15.19 -14.81
CA ALA A 81 -20.22 -14.76 -13.46
C ALA A 81 -20.06 -15.85 -12.40
N SER A 82 -19.89 -17.12 -12.81
CA SER A 82 -19.67 -18.24 -11.89
C SER A 82 -18.18 -18.48 -11.59
N ALA A 83 -17.30 -17.94 -12.43
CA ALA A 83 -15.85 -18.05 -12.28
C ALA A 83 -15.30 -17.06 -11.24
N PHE A 84 -14.14 -17.40 -10.69
CA PHE A 84 -13.49 -16.66 -9.60
C PHE A 84 -13.36 -15.16 -9.88
N GLY A 85 -12.95 -14.76 -11.08
CA GLY A 85 -12.70 -13.36 -11.44
C GLY A 85 -13.86 -12.64 -12.14
N GLY A 86 -15.05 -13.26 -12.28
CA GLY A 86 -16.17 -12.70 -13.07
C GLY A 86 -15.94 -12.71 -14.59
N VAL A 87 -14.85 -13.33 -15.04
CA VAL A 87 -14.43 -13.57 -16.42
C VAL A 87 -14.09 -15.04 -16.59
N THR A 88 -14.05 -15.53 -17.83
CA THR A 88 -13.61 -16.90 -18.09
C THR A 88 -12.18 -17.12 -17.58
N GLU A 89 -11.85 -18.36 -17.21
CA GLU A 89 -10.53 -18.72 -16.71
C GLU A 89 -9.41 -18.43 -17.74
N GLU A 90 -9.72 -18.55 -19.03
CA GLU A 90 -8.82 -18.23 -20.14
C GLU A 90 -8.50 -16.73 -20.17
N VAL A 91 -9.52 -15.88 -20.09
CA VAL A 91 -9.37 -14.42 -20.00
C VAL A 91 -8.61 -14.04 -18.74
N TRP A 92 -8.93 -14.66 -17.60
CA TRP A 92 -8.27 -14.36 -16.33
C TRP A 92 -6.75 -14.59 -16.43
N ARG A 93 -6.34 -15.77 -16.93
CA ARG A 93 -4.92 -16.10 -17.12
C ARG A 93 -4.24 -15.20 -18.14
N GLN A 94 -4.91 -14.89 -19.25
CA GLN A 94 -4.39 -13.97 -20.25
C GLN A 94 -4.12 -12.59 -19.63
N VAL A 95 -5.10 -12.03 -18.94
CA VAL A 95 -5.03 -10.69 -18.36
C VAL A 95 -3.94 -10.59 -17.29
N ILE A 96 -3.79 -11.59 -16.42
CA ILE A 96 -2.68 -11.64 -15.45
C ILE A 96 -1.32 -11.67 -16.17
N THR A 97 -1.21 -12.50 -17.21
CA THR A 97 0.03 -12.66 -17.98
C THR A 97 0.42 -11.37 -18.71
N ASP A 98 -0.55 -10.72 -19.36
CA ASP A 98 -0.33 -9.53 -20.19
C ASP A 98 -0.08 -8.29 -19.34
N SER A 99 -0.82 -8.14 -18.24
CA SER A 99 -0.66 -6.99 -17.34
C SER A 99 0.59 -7.07 -16.46
N LYS A 100 1.16 -8.28 -16.28
CA LYS A 100 2.34 -8.57 -15.44
C LYS A 100 2.18 -8.11 -13.99
N VAL A 101 0.94 -8.09 -13.51
CA VAL A 101 0.62 -7.71 -12.14
C VAL A 101 0.85 -8.88 -11.19
N SER A 102 1.23 -8.58 -9.95
CA SER A 102 1.45 -9.59 -8.91
C SER A 102 0.19 -9.91 -8.11
N GLY A 103 -0.84 -9.08 -8.24
CA GLY A 103 -2.10 -9.20 -7.51
C GLY A 103 -3.21 -9.91 -8.27
N ASP A 104 -4.28 -10.24 -7.55
CA ASP A 104 -5.48 -10.84 -8.12
C ASP A 104 -6.54 -9.78 -8.45
N PHE A 105 -7.44 -10.10 -9.37
CA PHE A 105 -8.54 -9.21 -9.74
C PHE A 105 -9.88 -9.92 -9.90
N TRP A 106 -10.94 -9.12 -9.75
CA TRP A 106 -12.33 -9.52 -9.86
C TRP A 106 -13.12 -8.46 -10.62
N VAL A 107 -13.73 -8.83 -11.74
CA VAL A 107 -14.67 -7.97 -12.46
C VAL A 107 -16.02 -8.01 -11.75
N LEU A 108 -16.52 -6.83 -11.36
CA LEU A 108 -17.76 -6.70 -10.60
C LEU A 108 -18.95 -6.38 -11.50
N GLN A 109 -18.72 -5.55 -12.53
CA GLN A 109 -19.76 -5.14 -13.45
C GLN A 109 -19.20 -5.07 -14.86
N MET A 110 -20.00 -5.55 -15.81
CA MET A 110 -19.82 -5.33 -17.23
C MET A 110 -21.04 -4.62 -17.81
N ASP A 111 -20.87 -4.10 -19.02
CA ASP A 111 -21.96 -3.58 -19.84
C ASP A 111 -22.92 -4.70 -20.30
N GLU A 112 -23.93 -4.30 -21.08
CA GLU A 112 -24.92 -5.23 -21.64
C GLU A 112 -24.32 -6.19 -22.66
N SER A 113 -23.27 -5.79 -23.41
CA SER A 113 -22.60 -6.67 -24.37
C SER A 113 -21.79 -7.77 -23.67
N GLY A 114 -21.36 -7.53 -22.42
CA GLY A 114 -20.51 -8.45 -21.67
C GLY A 114 -19.03 -8.40 -22.08
N TYR A 115 -18.62 -7.35 -22.81
CA TYR A 115 -17.23 -7.13 -23.23
C TYR A 115 -16.67 -5.80 -22.72
N GLU A 116 -17.48 -4.92 -22.14
CA GLU A 116 -16.98 -3.69 -21.53
C GLU A 116 -16.98 -3.80 -20.00
N VAL A 117 -15.80 -3.74 -19.38
CA VAL A 117 -15.66 -3.76 -17.92
C VAL A 117 -16.01 -2.40 -17.32
N GLN A 118 -17.12 -2.33 -16.59
CA GLN A 118 -17.61 -1.10 -15.95
C GLN A 118 -17.00 -0.88 -14.56
N SER A 119 -16.74 -1.96 -13.82
CA SER A 119 -16.03 -1.89 -12.54
C SER A 119 -15.30 -3.19 -12.24
N PHE A 120 -14.14 -3.06 -11.58
CA PHE A 120 -13.38 -4.19 -11.07
C PHE A 120 -12.69 -3.84 -9.75
N TYR A 121 -12.29 -4.89 -9.05
CA TYR A 121 -11.48 -4.86 -7.85
C TYR A 121 -10.14 -5.52 -8.13
N TYR A 122 -9.05 -4.93 -7.66
CA TYR A 122 -7.68 -5.45 -7.77
C TYR A 122 -7.02 -5.41 -6.39
N GLN A 123 -6.38 -6.49 -5.98
CA GLN A 123 -5.71 -6.59 -4.70
C GLN A 123 -4.26 -7.04 -4.85
N GLU A 124 -3.35 -6.27 -4.27
CA GLU A 124 -1.92 -6.52 -4.27
C GLU A 124 -1.33 -6.17 -2.91
N GLY A 125 -0.82 -7.19 -2.22
CA GLY A 125 -0.34 -7.05 -0.84
C GLY A 125 -1.42 -6.47 0.08
N ASP A 126 -1.06 -5.40 0.79
CA ASP A 126 -1.98 -4.67 1.67
C ASP A 126 -2.84 -3.64 0.93
N PHE A 127 -2.75 -3.55 -0.40
CA PHE A 127 -3.46 -2.55 -1.19
C PHE A 127 -4.61 -3.14 -1.97
N THR A 128 -5.66 -2.35 -2.04
CA THR A 128 -6.88 -2.67 -2.75
C THR A 128 -7.24 -1.50 -3.65
N VAL A 129 -7.44 -1.76 -4.93
CA VAL A 129 -7.83 -0.75 -5.91
C VAL A 129 -9.21 -1.08 -6.46
N THR A 130 -10.14 -0.14 -6.32
CA THR A 130 -11.44 -0.22 -6.98
C THR A 130 -11.45 0.71 -8.19
N TYR A 131 -11.88 0.17 -9.33
CA TYR A 131 -12.09 0.92 -10.56
C TYR A 131 -13.58 1.08 -10.84
N LEU A 132 -13.95 2.29 -11.28
CA LEU A 132 -15.25 2.59 -11.86
C LEU A 132 -15.04 3.36 -13.16
N ARG A 133 -15.74 2.95 -14.23
CA ARG A 133 -15.62 3.59 -15.55
C ARG A 133 -16.35 4.93 -15.64
N GLU A 134 -17.55 5.03 -15.07
CA GLU A 134 -18.37 6.24 -15.13
C GLU A 134 -18.86 6.68 -13.73
N PRO A 135 -18.39 7.83 -13.21
CA PRO A 135 -17.25 8.62 -13.72
C PRO A 135 -15.93 7.87 -13.56
N LEU A 136 -14.96 8.12 -14.45
CA LEU A 136 -13.66 7.44 -14.45
C LEU A 136 -12.92 7.68 -13.12
N THR A 137 -12.96 6.68 -12.24
CA THR A 137 -12.51 6.80 -10.86
C THR A 137 -11.68 5.59 -10.46
N TYR A 138 -10.55 5.85 -9.83
CA TYR A 138 -9.78 4.86 -9.10
C TYR A 138 -9.73 5.27 -7.63
N LYS A 139 -9.99 4.32 -6.73
CA LYS A 139 -9.77 4.50 -5.29
C LYS A 139 -8.82 3.41 -4.82
N VAL A 140 -7.79 3.83 -4.10
CA VAL A 140 -6.80 2.93 -3.52
C VAL A 140 -6.98 2.95 -2.02
N PHE A 141 -7.13 1.77 -1.43
CA PHE A 141 -7.30 1.56 -0.01
C PHE A 141 -6.11 0.77 0.53
N TYR A 142 -5.67 1.14 1.72
CA TYR A 142 -4.73 0.35 2.50
C TYR A 142 -5.54 -0.53 3.46
N GLN A 143 -5.33 -1.84 3.39
CA GLN A 143 -6.00 -2.80 4.24
C GLN A 143 -5.36 -2.78 5.63
N GLN A 144 -6.18 -2.47 6.62
CA GLN A 144 -5.82 -2.62 8.04
C GLN A 144 -6.81 -3.60 8.66
N GLU A 145 -6.32 -4.75 9.10
CA GLU A 145 -7.15 -5.76 9.74
C GLU A 145 -7.52 -5.31 11.16
N PHE A 146 -8.82 -5.17 11.43
CA PHE A 146 -9.33 -4.82 12.77
C PHE A 146 -10.00 -6.00 13.47
N ILE A 147 -10.65 -6.88 12.71
CA ILE A 147 -11.41 -8.02 13.23
C ILE A 147 -11.17 -9.20 12.30
N ARG A 148 -10.63 -10.28 12.85
CA ARG A 148 -10.52 -11.57 12.16
C ARG A 148 -11.54 -12.53 12.74
N THR A 149 -12.44 -13.02 11.89
CA THR A 149 -13.33 -14.12 12.26
C THR A 149 -12.83 -15.40 11.58
N TYR A 150 -12.83 -16.50 12.31
CA TYR A 150 -12.61 -17.82 11.72
C TYR A 150 -13.96 -18.39 11.31
N LYS A 151 -14.04 -18.94 10.09
CA LYS A 151 -15.21 -19.75 9.71
C LYS A 151 -15.32 -20.88 10.73
N ARG A 152 -16.52 -21.01 11.32
CA ARG A 152 -16.90 -22.12 12.18
C ARG A 152 -17.22 -23.34 11.33
#